data_AF-A0A7Y6WYM2-F1
#
_entry.id   AF-A0A7Y6WYM2-F1
#
_cell.length_a   1.000
_cell.length_b   1.000
_cell.length_c   1.000
_cell.angle_alpha   90.00
_cell.angle_beta   90.00
_cell.angle_gamma   90.00
#
_symmetry.space_group_name_H-M   'P 1'
#
loop_
_entity.id
_entity.type
_entity.pdbx_description
1 polymer ?
#
loop_
_entity_poly.entity_id
_entity_poly.type
_entity_poly.pdbx_seq_one_letter_code
_entity_poly.pdbx_strand_id
1 'polypeptide(L)'
;MNGLAEVVDLSSIRLIGTAVTPAVMVSACGIVATGLDNQIARMTARIREMAREWRLLPEGHTRRAVLRQEVAILDRRHAILARAIAFTYTALLAFVVTSLLYLTKRQTQVPETLPVVTFAVGVVLLGATALLVLASLRLSRRAIKLERQELFD
;
A
#
# COMPACT_ATOMS: atom_id res chain seq x y z
N MET A 1 -10.66 47.50 -14.87
CA MET A 1 -9.90 46.47 -15.63
C MET A 1 -9.25 45.39 -14.73
N ASN A 2 -9.52 45.34 -13.41
CA ASN A 2 -8.86 44.37 -12.50
C ASN A 2 -9.58 43.01 -12.39
N GLY A 3 -10.87 42.91 -12.75
CA GLY A 3 -11.64 41.66 -12.60
C GLY A 3 -11.32 40.57 -13.64
N LEU A 4 -10.68 40.91 -14.76
CA LEU A 4 -10.33 39.91 -15.78
C LEU A 4 -9.01 39.20 -15.47
N ALA A 5 -8.05 39.87 -14.84
CA ALA A 5 -6.78 39.28 -14.45
C ALA A 5 -6.95 38.26 -13.30
N GLU A 6 -7.79 38.59 -12.32
CA GLU A 6 -8.07 37.73 -11.15
C GLU A 6 -8.84 36.46 -11.51
N VAL A 7 -9.74 36.53 -12.50
CA VAL A 7 -10.52 35.39 -13.01
C VAL A 7 -9.68 34.44 -13.88
N VAL A 8 -8.72 34.96 -14.64
CA VAL A 8 -7.77 34.15 -15.43
C VAL A 8 -6.80 33.37 -14.54
N ASP A 9 -6.42 33.93 -13.39
CA ASP A 9 -5.50 33.27 -12.45
C ASP A 9 -6.16 32.05 -11.77
N LEU A 10 -7.37 32.23 -11.22
CA LEU A 10 -8.12 31.16 -10.55
C LEU A 10 -8.49 29.98 -11.47
N SER A 11 -8.85 30.27 -12.72
CA SER A 11 -9.22 29.24 -13.71
C SER A 11 -8.01 28.42 -14.16
N SER A 12 -6.85 29.07 -14.36
CA SER A 12 -5.59 28.41 -14.71
C SER A 12 -5.07 27.54 -13.57
N ILE A 13 -5.13 28.05 -12.33
CA ILE A 13 -4.76 27.29 -11.11
C ILE A 13 -5.64 26.04 -10.95
N ARG A 14 -6.95 26.16 -11.16
CA ARG A 14 -7.87 25.00 -11.09
C ARG A 14 -7.52 23.96 -12.15
N LEU A 15 -7.23 24.40 -13.38
CA LEU A 15 -6.93 23.49 -14.49
C LEU A 15 -5.61 22.73 -14.26
N ILE A 16 -4.57 23.44 -13.80
CA ILE A 16 -3.31 22.82 -13.37
C ILE A 16 -3.58 21.85 -12.21
N GLY A 17 -4.34 22.25 -11.20
CA GLY A 17 -4.71 21.40 -10.07
C GLY A 17 -5.39 20.09 -10.52
N THR A 18 -6.38 20.17 -11.41
CA THR A 18 -7.10 18.97 -11.91
C THR A 18 -6.21 17.99 -12.65
N ALA A 19 -5.17 18.46 -13.34
CA ALA A 19 -4.22 17.60 -14.05
C ALA A 19 -3.09 17.08 -13.13
N VAL A 20 -2.62 17.90 -12.19
CA VAL A 20 -1.50 17.59 -11.30
C VAL A 20 -1.92 16.65 -10.17
N THR A 21 -3.13 16.77 -9.62
CA THR A 21 -3.57 15.96 -8.48
C THR A 21 -3.48 14.45 -8.75
N PRO A 22 -4.03 13.91 -9.86
CA PRO A 22 -3.88 12.49 -10.18
C PRO A 22 -2.42 12.07 -10.38
N ALA A 23 -1.58 12.91 -11.00
CA ALA A 23 -0.17 12.62 -11.22
C ALA A 23 0.62 12.51 -9.90
N VAL A 24 0.37 13.41 -8.94
CA VAL A 24 0.97 13.35 -7.60
C VAL A 24 0.52 12.09 -6.86
N MET A 25 -0.74 11.69 -7.01
CA MET A 25 -1.26 10.46 -6.40
C MET A 25 -0.61 9.20 -6.99
N VAL A 26 -0.33 9.16 -8.30
CA VAL A 26 0.44 8.06 -8.91
C VAL A 26 1.83 7.95 -8.28
N SER A 27 2.53 9.08 -8.10
CA SER A 27 3.83 9.09 -7.42
C SER A 27 3.75 8.61 -5.98
N ALA A 28 2.73 9.04 -5.23
CA ALA A 28 2.49 8.57 -3.87
C ALA A 28 2.24 7.06 -3.81
N CYS A 29 1.44 6.52 -4.74
CA CYS A 29 1.26 5.07 -4.88
C CYS A 29 2.57 4.34 -5.17
N GLY A 30 3.43 4.90 -6.03
CA GLY A 30 4.74 4.32 -6.33
C GLY A 30 5.64 4.21 -5.09
N ILE A 31 5.66 5.24 -4.24
CA ILE A 31 6.39 5.23 -2.96
C ILE A 31 5.83 4.14 -2.04
N VAL A 32 4.49 4.08 -1.90
CA VAL A 32 3.84 3.09 -1.05
C VAL A 32 4.10 1.67 -1.54
N ALA A 33 3.95 1.40 -2.84
CA ALA A 33 4.20 0.10 -3.45
C ALA A 33 5.65 -0.36 -3.19
N THR A 34 6.62 0.52 -3.45
CA THR A 34 8.04 0.25 -3.18
C THR A 34 8.29 -0.04 -1.70
N GLY A 35 7.64 0.70 -0.79
CA GLY A 35 7.73 0.46 0.65
C GLY A 35 7.18 -0.91 1.05
N LEU A 36 6.06 -1.32 0.46
CA LEU A 36 5.42 -2.62 0.69
C LEU A 36 6.25 -3.77 0.12
N ASP A 37 6.78 -3.65 -1.11
CA ASP A 37 7.66 -4.63 -1.74
C ASP A 37 8.90 -4.89 -0.88
N ASN A 38 9.54 -3.83 -0.41
CA ASN A 38 10.70 -3.93 0.48
C ASN A 38 10.33 -4.62 1.80
N GLN A 39 9.14 -4.36 2.35
CA GLN A 39 8.69 -5.00 3.57
C GLN A 39 8.39 -6.50 3.36
N ILE A 40 7.78 -6.86 2.24
CA ILE A 40 7.52 -8.24 1.82
C ILE A 40 8.84 -8.99 1.62
N ALA A 41 9.80 -8.42 0.90
CA ALA A 41 11.10 -9.02 0.65
C ALA A 41 11.86 -9.33 1.95
N ARG A 42 11.89 -8.37 2.89
CA ARG A 42 12.50 -8.57 4.22
C ARG A 42 11.82 -9.70 5.00
N MET A 43 10.49 -9.79 4.94
CA MET A 43 9.76 -10.83 5.65
C MET A 43 10.00 -12.21 5.04
N THR A 44 10.03 -12.31 3.72
CA THR A 44 10.38 -13.55 3.00
C THR A 44 11.80 -14.00 3.35
N ALA A 45 12.77 -13.09 3.43
CA ALA A 45 14.13 -13.40 3.85
C ALA A 45 14.16 -13.97 5.29
N ARG A 46 13.43 -13.35 6.22
CA ARG A 46 13.31 -13.82 7.60
C ARG A 46 12.66 -15.21 7.71
N ILE A 47 11.59 -15.47 6.94
CA ILE A 47 10.96 -16.80 6.87
C ILE A 47 11.96 -17.85 6.38
N ARG A 48 12.75 -17.55 5.35
CA ARG A 48 13.78 -18.46 4.83
C ARG A 48 14.88 -18.72 5.86
N GLU A 49 15.26 -17.73 6.66
CA GLU A 49 16.23 -17.89 7.72
C GLU A 49 15.74 -18.82 8.83
N MET A 50 14.54 -18.58 9.38
CA MET A 50 13.96 -19.47 10.40
C MET A 50 13.73 -20.89 9.86
N ALA A 51 13.38 -21.03 8.59
CA ALA A 51 13.25 -22.35 7.97
C ALA A 51 14.59 -23.09 7.86
N ARG A 52 15.71 -22.38 7.67
CA ARG A 52 17.05 -22.97 7.74
C ARG A 52 17.41 -23.35 9.17
N GLU A 53 17.18 -22.48 10.14
CA GLU A 53 17.38 -22.76 11.57
C GLU A 53 16.62 -24.01 12.01
N TRP A 54 15.34 -24.10 11.63
CA TRP A 54 14.49 -25.25 11.96
C TRP A 54 15.05 -26.59 11.45
N ARG A 55 15.64 -26.60 10.25
CA ARG A 55 16.27 -27.80 9.64
C ARG A 55 17.56 -28.22 10.34
N LEU A 56 18.26 -27.29 10.97
CA LEU A 56 19.53 -27.55 11.68
C LEU A 56 19.32 -28.03 13.11
N LEU A 57 18.17 -27.73 13.72
CA LEU A 57 17.85 -28.16 15.08
C LEU A 57 17.56 -29.66 15.14
N PRO A 58 17.88 -30.38 16.23
CA PRO A 58 17.48 -31.76 16.44
C PRO A 58 15.96 -31.95 16.54
N GLU A 59 15.47 -33.18 16.27
CA GLU A 59 14.08 -33.54 16.54
C GLU A 59 13.74 -33.41 18.03
N GLY A 60 12.54 -32.92 18.35
CA GLY A 60 12.09 -32.69 19.74
C GLY A 60 12.60 -31.40 20.39
N HIS A 61 13.50 -30.64 19.76
CA HIS A 61 14.01 -29.39 20.33
C HIS A 61 12.88 -28.36 20.52
N THR A 62 12.73 -27.81 21.71
CA THR A 62 11.65 -26.86 22.09
C THR A 62 11.54 -25.67 21.13
N ARG A 63 12.70 -25.11 20.74
CA ARG A 63 12.85 -24.06 19.71
C ARG A 63 12.13 -24.35 18.39
N ARG A 64 12.00 -25.61 17.96
CA ARG A 64 11.28 -25.96 16.73
C ARG A 64 9.79 -25.63 16.80
N ALA A 65 9.17 -25.72 17.98
CA ALA A 65 7.76 -25.37 18.17
C ALA A 65 7.57 -23.84 18.12
N VAL A 66 8.49 -23.09 18.71
CA VAL A 66 8.46 -21.62 18.70
C VAL A 66 8.66 -21.08 17.29
N LEU A 67 9.67 -21.56 16.56
CA LEU A 67 9.92 -21.17 15.15
C LEU A 67 8.71 -21.42 14.26
N ARG A 68 7.98 -22.53 14.48
CA ARG A 68 6.75 -22.82 13.74
C ARG A 68 5.67 -21.78 14.02
N GLN A 69 5.53 -21.35 15.27
CA GLN A 69 4.55 -20.32 15.66
C GLN A 69 4.93 -18.94 15.10
N GLU A 70 6.21 -18.58 15.13
CA GLU A 70 6.70 -17.33 14.54
C GLU A 70 6.47 -17.29 13.02
N VAL A 71 6.81 -18.37 12.30
CA VAL A 71 6.58 -18.48 10.86
C VAL A 71 5.08 -18.35 10.55
N ALA A 72 4.20 -18.99 11.32
CA ALA A 72 2.75 -18.89 11.12
C ALA A 72 2.23 -17.45 11.29
N ILE A 73 2.81 -16.65 12.20
CA ILE A 73 2.44 -15.24 12.37
C ILE A 73 2.96 -14.40 11.20
N LEU A 74 4.19 -14.63 10.78
CA LEU A 74 4.81 -13.90 9.67
C LEU A 74 4.12 -14.22 8.33
N ASP A 75 3.66 -15.45 8.12
CA ASP A 75 2.90 -15.84 6.94
C ASP A 75 1.52 -15.14 6.88
N ARG A 76 0.79 -15.08 8.01
CA ARG A 76 -0.45 -14.29 8.09
C ARG A 76 -0.21 -12.81 7.80
N ARG A 77 0.91 -12.27 8.29
CA ARG A 77 1.29 -10.89 8.02
C ARG A 77 1.65 -10.69 6.54
N HIS A 78 2.32 -11.66 5.93
CA HIS A 78 2.64 -11.68 4.50
C HIS A 78 1.38 -11.61 3.64
N ALA A 79 0.36 -12.43 3.96
CA ALA A 79 -0.90 -12.40 3.24
C ALA A 79 -1.62 -11.04 3.33
N ILE A 80 -1.56 -10.35 4.47
CA ILE A 80 -2.13 -9.00 4.62
C ILE A 80 -1.39 -7.99 3.76
N LEU A 81 -0.05 -8.03 3.75
CA LEU A 81 0.76 -7.12 2.92
C LEU A 81 0.60 -7.38 1.43
N ALA A 82 0.47 -8.65 1.02
CA ALA A 82 0.18 -9.04 -0.36
C ALA A 82 -1.19 -8.50 -0.83
N ARG A 83 -2.17 -8.41 0.06
CA ARG A 83 -3.43 -7.70 -0.23
C ARG A 83 -3.20 -6.19 -0.31
N ALA A 84 -2.49 -5.61 0.64
CA ALA A 84 -2.22 -4.16 0.65
C ALA A 84 -1.52 -3.69 -0.63
N ILE A 85 -0.57 -4.47 -1.16
CA ILE A 85 0.12 -4.11 -2.40
C ILE A 85 -0.81 -4.21 -3.62
N ALA A 86 -1.68 -5.22 -3.67
CA ALA A 86 -2.70 -5.32 -4.72
C ALA A 86 -3.64 -4.10 -4.73
N PHE A 87 -4.15 -3.69 -3.57
CA PHE A 87 -4.97 -2.49 -3.42
C PHE A 87 -4.21 -1.21 -3.85
N THR A 88 -2.92 -1.13 -3.54
CA THR A 88 -2.07 0.00 -3.95
C THR A 88 -1.92 0.09 -5.47
N TYR A 89 -1.69 -1.04 -6.15
CA TYR A 89 -1.63 -1.06 -7.61
C TYR A 89 -2.99 -0.80 -8.26
N THR A 90 -4.08 -1.27 -7.67
CA THR A 90 -5.44 -0.92 -8.15
C THR A 90 -5.72 0.58 -7.99
N ALA A 91 -5.30 1.19 -6.87
CA ALA A 91 -5.41 2.63 -6.67
C ALA A 91 -4.57 3.41 -7.68
N LEU A 92 -3.32 2.98 -7.92
CA LEU A 92 -2.43 3.55 -8.95
C LEU A 92 -3.12 3.53 -10.31
N LEU A 93 -3.67 2.38 -10.71
CA LEU A 93 -4.39 2.25 -11.98
C LEU A 93 -5.59 3.21 -12.05
N ALA A 94 -6.37 3.33 -10.96
CA ALA A 94 -7.50 4.25 -10.90
C ALA A 94 -7.07 5.73 -11.08
N PHE A 95 -5.92 6.13 -10.52
CA PHE A 95 -5.38 7.48 -10.73
C PHE A 95 -4.82 7.68 -12.14
N VAL A 96 -4.18 6.67 -12.73
CA VAL A 96 -3.75 6.71 -14.15
C VAL A 96 -4.96 6.89 -15.06
N VAL A 97 -6.02 6.10 -14.85
CA VAL A 97 -7.28 6.23 -15.60
C VAL A 97 -7.86 7.64 -15.40
N THR A 98 -7.89 8.15 -14.18
CA THR A 98 -8.34 9.52 -13.89
C THR A 98 -7.57 10.56 -14.71
N SER A 99 -6.22 10.48 -14.76
CA SER A 99 -5.38 11.36 -15.57
C SER A 99 -5.74 11.29 -17.06
N LEU A 100 -5.91 10.08 -17.59
CA LEU A 100 -6.26 9.86 -19.00
C LEU A 100 -7.65 10.40 -19.34
N LEU A 101 -8.63 10.26 -18.44
CA LEU A 101 -9.97 10.82 -18.64
C LEU A 101 -9.94 12.35 -18.67
N TYR A 102 -9.16 13.00 -17.79
CA TYR A 102 -8.99 14.46 -17.86
C TYR A 102 -8.29 14.91 -19.14
N LEU A 103 -7.29 14.16 -19.63
CA LEU A 103 -6.58 14.49 -20.87
C LEU A 103 -7.47 14.33 -22.11
N THR A 104 -8.28 13.26 -22.15
CA THR A 104 -9.15 12.95 -23.29
C THR A 104 -10.46 13.73 -23.31
N LYS A 105 -10.84 14.40 -22.21
CA LYS A 105 -12.07 15.20 -22.09
C LYS A 105 -12.26 16.22 -23.22
N ARG A 106 -11.18 16.73 -23.84
CA ARG A 106 -11.27 17.68 -24.96
C ARG A 106 -11.63 17.03 -26.30
N GLN A 107 -11.35 15.74 -26.46
CA GLN A 107 -11.54 14.98 -27.70
C GLN A 107 -12.78 14.09 -27.66
N THR A 108 -13.28 13.74 -26.48
CA THR A 108 -14.39 12.80 -26.29
C THR A 108 -15.46 13.39 -25.36
N GLN A 109 -16.74 13.06 -25.59
CA GLN A 109 -17.86 13.45 -24.72
C GLN A 109 -17.90 12.60 -23.44
N VAL A 110 -16.80 12.55 -22.70
CA VAL A 110 -16.73 11.83 -21.42
C VAL A 110 -17.57 12.57 -20.38
N PRO A 111 -18.49 11.90 -19.67
CA PRO A 111 -19.25 12.52 -18.59
C PRO A 111 -18.34 13.11 -17.51
N GLU A 112 -18.66 14.30 -17.01
CA GLU A 112 -17.84 14.98 -15.99
C GLU A 112 -17.73 14.21 -14.66
N THR A 113 -18.67 13.29 -14.41
CA THR A 113 -18.69 12.44 -13.22
C THR A 113 -17.65 11.32 -13.27
N LEU A 114 -17.22 10.87 -14.46
CA LEU A 114 -16.37 9.70 -14.60
C LEU A 114 -14.97 9.87 -13.96
N PRO A 115 -14.22 10.96 -14.22
CA PRO A 115 -12.93 11.20 -13.57
C PRO A 115 -13.06 11.34 -12.05
N VAL A 116 -14.16 11.92 -11.58
CA VAL A 116 -14.42 12.11 -10.14
C VAL A 116 -14.63 10.77 -9.46
N VAL A 117 -15.42 9.88 -10.06
CA VAL A 117 -15.66 8.53 -9.54
C VAL A 117 -14.39 7.70 -9.54
N THR A 118 -13.61 7.70 -10.64
CA THR A 118 -12.35 6.95 -10.71
C THR A 118 -11.33 7.46 -9.69
N PHE A 119 -11.27 8.78 -9.47
CA PHE A 119 -10.42 9.37 -8.45
C PHE A 119 -10.85 8.94 -7.04
N ALA A 120 -12.15 9.01 -6.74
CA ALA A 120 -12.70 8.60 -5.44
C ALA A 120 -12.42 7.12 -5.15
N VAL A 121 -12.56 6.24 -6.15
CA VAL A 121 -12.18 4.83 -6.04
C VAL A 121 -10.71 4.68 -5.66
N GLY A 122 -9.81 5.41 -6.33
CA GLY A 122 -8.38 5.40 -6.00
C GLY A 122 -8.10 5.81 -4.55
N VAL A 123 -8.77 6.86 -4.06
CA VAL A 123 -8.63 7.33 -2.67
C VAL A 123 -9.12 6.28 -1.67
N VAL A 124 -10.28 5.67 -1.92
CA VAL A 124 -10.84 4.62 -1.06
C VAL A 124 -9.91 3.40 -1.01
N LEU A 125 -9.35 2.99 -2.15
CA LEU A 125 -8.39 1.89 -2.22
C LEU A 125 -7.09 2.20 -1.45
N LEU A 126 -6.57 3.42 -1.55
CA LEU A 126 -5.42 3.85 -0.72
C LEU A 126 -5.76 3.84 0.78
N GLY A 127 -6.96 4.27 1.16
CA GLY A 127 -7.44 4.16 2.53
C GLY A 127 -7.49 2.71 3.01
N ALA A 128 -7.98 1.79 2.18
CA ALA A 128 -7.98 0.36 2.46
C ALA A 128 -6.55 -0.21 2.61
N THR A 129 -5.60 0.20 1.75
CA THR A 129 -4.17 -0.14 1.90
C THR A 129 -3.66 0.27 3.29
N ALA A 130 -3.93 1.51 3.73
CA ALA A 130 -3.48 2.00 5.03
C ALA A 130 -4.04 1.16 6.19
N LEU A 131 -5.32 0.78 6.13
CA LEU A 131 -5.95 -0.09 7.13
C LEU A 131 -5.32 -1.49 7.16
N LEU A 132 -5.03 -2.08 6.00
CA LEU A 132 -4.35 -3.38 5.90
C LEU A 132 -2.94 -3.31 6.48
N VAL A 133 -2.17 -2.26 6.16
CA VAL A 133 -0.84 -2.05 6.73
C VAL A 133 -0.91 -1.90 8.25
N LEU A 134 -1.85 -1.13 8.79
CA LEU A 134 -2.07 -0.99 10.22
C LEU A 134 -2.44 -2.33 10.88
N ALA A 135 -3.29 -3.14 10.24
CA ALA A 135 -3.61 -4.48 10.71
C ALA A 135 -2.37 -5.40 10.75
N SER A 136 -1.50 -5.30 9.74
CA SER A 136 -0.23 -6.05 9.70
C SER A 136 0.70 -5.68 10.87
N LEU A 137 0.74 -4.40 11.27
CA LEU A 137 1.55 -3.90 12.38
C LEU A 137 1.04 -4.40 13.72
N ARG A 138 -0.30 -4.47 13.90
CA ARG A 138 -0.91 -5.05 15.10
C ARG A 138 -0.54 -6.53 15.26
N LEU A 139 -0.44 -7.27 14.15
CA LEU A 139 0.03 -8.66 14.16
C LEU A 139 1.51 -8.76 14.54
N SER A 140 2.35 -7.85 14.05
CA SER A 140 3.78 -7.81 14.39
C SER A 140 4.02 -7.64 15.90
N ARG A 141 3.21 -6.85 16.59
CA ARG A 141 3.29 -6.70 18.05
C ARG A 141 3.02 -7.99 18.81
N ARG A 142 2.23 -8.92 18.24
CA ARG A 142 1.98 -10.24 18.85
C ARG A 142 3.20 -11.16 18.73
N ALA A 143 3.93 -11.10 17.61
CA ALA A 143 5.18 -11.87 17.45
C ALA A 143 6.24 -11.43 18.47
N ILE A 144 6.46 -10.12 18.62
CA ILE A 144 7.42 -9.57 19.60
C ILE A 144 7.05 -9.97 21.03
N LYS A 145 5.75 -10.06 21.34
CA LYS A 145 5.30 -10.52 22.66
C LYS A 145 5.69 -11.98 22.93
N LEU A 146 5.71 -12.84 21.92
CA LEU A 146 6.12 -14.24 22.04
C LEU A 146 7.64 -14.36 22.24
N GLU A 147 8.44 -13.66 21.44
CA GLU A 147 9.90 -13.59 21.62
C GLU A 147 10.26 -13.09 23.02
N ARG A 148 9.53 -12.08 23.52
CA ARG A 148 9.72 -11.55 24.87
C ARG A 148 9.44 -12.60 25.94
N GLN A 149 8.41 -13.45 25.78
CA GLN A 149 8.09 -14.49 26.76
C GLN A 149 9.19 -15.55 26.81
N GLU A 150 9.71 -15.98 25.66
CA GLU A 150 10.82 -16.95 25.60
C GLU A 150 12.14 -16.45 26.19
N LEU A 151 12.36 -15.13 26.23
CA LEU A 151 13.55 -14.51 26.83
C LEU A 151 13.48 -14.39 28.37
N PHE A 152 12.28 -14.49 28.96
CA PHE A 152 12.05 -14.31 30.40
C PHE A 152 11.48 -15.56 31.08
N ASP A 153 11.30 -16.66 30.34
CA ASP A 153 10.97 -18.01 30.83
C ASP A 153 12.21 -18.92 30.75
#